data_AF-A0A6D2G367-F1
#
_entry.id   AF-A0A6D2G367-F1
#
_cell.length_a   1.000
_cell.length_b   1.000
_cell.length_c   1.000
_cell.angle_alpha   90.00
_cell.angle_beta   90.00
_cell.angle_gamma   90.00
#
_symmetry.space_group_name_H-M   'P 1'
#
loop_
_entity.id
_entity.type
_entity.pdbx_description
1 polymer ?
#
loop_
_entity_poly.entity_id
_entity_poly.type
_entity_poly.pdbx_seq_one_letter_code
_entity_poly.pdbx_strand_id
1 'polypeptide(L)' 'MKNILLVCAGGMSTSLLVKRMIEYAAMIDVSVNIFALGIAEAKGRIKIMKLTSFY' A
#
# COMPACT_ATOMS: atom_id res chain seq x y z
N MET A 1 0.19 -13.36 6.12
CA MET A 1 0.87 -12.32 5.33
C MET A 1 -0.18 -11.51 4.58
N LYS A 2 -0.34 -10.22 4.87
CA LYS A 2 -1.38 -9.38 4.24
C LYS A 2 -0.74 -8.45 3.20
N ASN A 3 -1.33 -8.39 2.02
CA ASN A 3 -0.86 -7.51 0.96
C ASN A 3 -1.72 -6.24 0.92
N ILE A 4 -1.08 -5.09 1.00
CA ILE A 4 -1.72 -3.76 1.05
C ILE A 4 -1.24 -2.97 -0.17
N LEU A 5 -2.19 -2.43 -0.94
CA LEU A 5 -1.90 -1.57 -2.07
C LEU A 5 -2.44 -0.17 -1.78
N LEU A 6 -1.54 0.81 -1.66
CA LEU A 6 -1.88 2.22 -1.61
C LEU A 6 -1.88 2.78 -3.02
N VAL A 7 -2.93 3.52 -3.35
CA VAL A 7 -3.08 4.20 -4.63
C VAL A 7 -3.23 5.69 -4.37
N CYS A 8 -2.39 6.52 -4.98
CA CYS A 8 -2.45 7.97 -4.79
C CYS A 8 -2.47 8.72 -6.12
N ALA A 9 -3.16 9.85 -6.13
CA ALA A 9 -3.18 10.79 -7.25
C ALA A 9 -1.89 11.66 -7.33
N GLY A 10 -1.14 11.76 -6.23
CA GLY A 10 0.07 12.59 -6.10
C GLY A 10 1.28 11.80 -5.57
N GLY A 11 2.36 11.74 -6.34
CA GLY A 11 3.42 10.73 -6.21
C GLY A 11 4.49 10.93 -5.13
N MET A 12 4.40 11.91 -4.22
CA MET A 12 5.50 12.19 -3.26
C MET A 12 5.18 11.94 -1.78
N SER A 13 3.96 12.18 -1.29
CA SER A 13 3.63 12.02 0.13
C SER A 13 3.42 10.56 0.56
N THR A 14 3.07 9.67 -0.37
CA THR A 14 2.77 8.27 -0.09
C THR A 14 3.98 7.42 0.26
N SER A 15 5.17 7.75 -0.27
CA SER A 15 6.40 6.98 -0.01
C SER A 15 6.82 7.03 1.46
N LEU A 16 6.64 8.18 2.10
CA LEU A 16 6.97 8.36 3.52
C LEU A 16 5.99 7.59 4.42
N LEU A 17 4.70 7.60 4.08
CA LEU A 17 3.67 6.84 4.79
C LEU A 17 3.94 5.33 4.73
N VAL A 18 4.24 4.80 3.53
CA VAL A 18 4.58 3.38 3.37
C VAL A 18 5.75 2.98 4.26
N LYS A 19 6.80 3.80 4.33
CA LYS A 19 7.96 3.54 5.19
C LYS A 19 7.57 3.40 6.66
N ARG A 20 6.74 4.32 7.18
CA ARG A 20 6.24 4.28 8.55
C ARG A 20 5.33 3.09 8.82
N MET A 21 4.50 2.70 7.85
CA MET A 21 3.66 1.52 7.99
C MET A 21 4.48 0.22 8.06
N ILE A 22 5.56 0.11 7.28
CA ILE A 22 6.48 -1.04 7.34
C ILE A 22 7.20 -1.08 8.70
N GLU A 23 7.73 0.07 9.15
CA GLU A 23 8.37 0.19 10.47
C GLU A 23 7.42 -0.22 11.60
N TYR A 24 6.18 0.27 11.58
CA TYR A 24 5.18 -0.08 12.58
C TYR A 24 4.79 -1.56 12.51
N ALA A 25 4.60 -2.11 11.30
CA ALA A 25 4.28 -3.52 11.13
C ALA A 25 5.40 -4.44 11.67
N ALA A 26 6.66 -4.05 11.50
CA ALA A 26 7.80 -4.73 12.10
C ALA A 26 7.79 -4.64 13.64
N MET A 27 7.38 -3.50 14.21
CA MET A 27 7.25 -3.34 15.67
C MET A 27 6.16 -4.23 16.28
N ILE A 28 5.05 -4.46 15.56
CA ILE A 28 3.93 -5.29 16.05
C ILE A 28 4.01 -6.76 15.59
N ASP A 29 5.14 -7.18 15.01
CA ASP A 29 5.38 -8.53 14.47
C ASP A 29 4.32 -8.99 13.45
N VAL A 30 3.82 -8.06 12.64
CA VAL A 30 2.84 -8.36 11.58
C VAL A 30 3.52 -8.33 10.22
N SER A 31 3.54 -9.48 9.54
CA SER A 31 4.02 -9.56 8.16
C SER A 31 3.02 -8.94 7.17
N VAL A 32 3.33 -7.72 6.73
CA VAL A 32 2.62 -6.99 5.67
C VAL A 32 3.52 -6.76 4.47
N ASN A 33 2.91 -6.74 3.28
CA ASN A 33 3.58 -6.36 2.04
C ASN A 33 2.87 -5.14 1.48
N ILE A 34 3.53 -3.98 1.50
CA ILE A 34 2.90 -2.68 1.17
C ILE A 34 3.46 -2.17 -0.15
N PHE A 35 2.58 -1.93 -1.12
CA PHE A 35 2.92 -1.36 -2.42
C PHE A 35 2.25 0.01 -2.56
N ALA A 36 2.95 0.99 -3.11
CA ALA A 36 2.38 2.26 -3.52
C ALA A 36 2.44 2.39 -5.05
N LEU A 37 1.31 2.66 -5.68
CA LEU A 37 1.20 2.90 -7.12
C LEU A 37 0.44 4.19 -7.40
N GLY A 38 0.75 4.85 -8.51
CA GLY A 38 -0.11 5.92 -9.03
C GLY A 38 -1.46 5.36 -9.51
N ILE A 39 -2.52 6.19 -9.51
CA ILE A 39 -3.84 5.80 -10.03
C ILE A 39 -3.76 5.21 -11.45
N ALA A 40 -2.90 5.79 -12.30
CA ALA A 40 -2.69 5.32 -13.66
C ALA A 40 -2.11 3.90 -13.72
N GLU A 41 -1.20 3.56 -12.80
CA GLU A 41 -0.55 2.25 -12.74
C GLU A 41 -1.39 1.19 -12.01
N ALA A 42 -2.20 1.63 -11.03
CA ALA A 42 -3.05 0.74 -10.24
C ALA A 42 -4.15 0.09 -11.09
N LYS A 43 -4.69 0.80 -12.09
CA LYS A 43 -5.80 0.33 -12.94
C LYS A 43 -5.52 -1.03 -13.63
N GLY A 44 -4.24 -1.34 -13.91
CA GLY A 44 -3.83 -2.62 -14.48
C GLY A 44 -3.62 -3.76 -13.47
N ARG A 45 -3.40 -3.44 -12.18
CA ARG A 45 -3.02 -4.41 -11.13
C ARG A 45 -4.14 -4.75 -10.14
N ILE A 46 -5.24 -4.00 -10.13
CA ILE A 46 -6.40 -4.19 -9.23
C ILE A 46 -7.15 -5.52 -9.48
N LYS A 47 -6.97 -6.17 -10.64
CA LYS A 47 -7.73 -7.38 -11.03
C LYS A 47 -7.54 -8.64 -10.15
N ILE A 48 -6.57 -8.66 -9.24
CA ILE A 48 -6.12 -9.91 -8.56
C ILE A 48 -6.27 -9.86 -7.04
N MET A 49 -6.51 -8.70 -6.42
CA MET A 49 -6.45 -8.56 -4.97
C MET A 49 -7.78 -8.02 -4.43
N LYS A 50 -8.40 -8.74 -3.49
CA LYS A 50 -9.50 -8.22 -2.66
C LYS A 50 -8.98 -6.97 -1.94
N LEU A 51 -9.23 -5.81 -2.51
CA LEU A 51 -8.85 -4.52 -1.96
C LEU A 51 -9.82 -4.16 -0.84
N THR A 52 -9.32 -4.18 0.39
CA THR A 52 -9.99 -3.52 1.50
C THR A 52 -9.78 -2.02 1.31
N SER A 53 -10.81 -1.34 0.82
CA SER A 53 -10.80 0.11 0.66
C SER A 53 -10.92 0.75 2.05
N PHE A 54 -9.88 1.44 2.50
CA PHE A 54 -9.99 2.40 3.59
C PHE A 54 -10.14 3.77 2.91
N TYR A 55 -11.38 4.24 2.84
CA TYR A 55 -11.73 5.62 2.49
C TYR A 55 -11.53 6.52 3.72
#